data_AF-A0A2V9WIR8-F1
#
_entry.id   AF-A0A2V9WIR8-F1
#
_cell.length_a   1.000
_cell.length_b   1.000
_cell.length_c   1.000
_cell.angle_alpha   90.00
_cell.angle_beta   90.00
_cell.angle_gamma   90.00
#
_symmetry.space_group_name_H-M   'P 1'
#
loop_
_entity.id
_entity.type
_entity.pdbx_description
1 polymer ?
#
loop_
_entity_poly.entity_id
_entity_poly.type
_entity_poly.pdbx_seq_one_letter_code
_entity_poly.pdbx_strand_id
1 'polypeptide(L)'
;MGWVTKIALIALLSIPGWSQGITVAAAADLNAPLSEIAANYQKQTGMILKLSFGSSGNLFNQIQNGAPYDVFLSADEDYPKKLIEAGLAEP
;
A
#
# COMPACT_ATOMS: atom_id res chain seq x y z
N MET A 1 34.25 19.17 38.47
CA MET A 1 34.03 19.53 37.06
C MET A 1 33.84 18.22 36.30
N GLY A 2 32.59 17.86 36.04
CA GLY A 2 32.18 16.50 35.67
C GLY A 2 32.35 16.15 34.18
N TRP A 3 32.33 14.84 33.96
CA TRP A 3 32.06 14.14 32.69
C TRP A 3 33.13 14.14 31.61
N VAL A 4 34.13 13.30 31.88
CA VAL A 4 34.59 12.23 30.99
C VAL A 4 33.68 11.94 29.77
N THR A 5 34.31 12.12 28.60
CA THR A 5 34.21 11.23 27.43
C THR A 5 32.87 11.20 26.68
N LYS A 6 32.76 12.08 25.67
CA LYS A 6 31.80 11.97 24.57
C LYS A 6 32.12 10.71 23.75
N ILE A 7 31.51 9.58 24.08
CA ILE A 7 31.46 8.40 23.23
C ILE A 7 30.44 8.70 22.12
N ALA A 8 30.92 9.13 20.96
CA ALA A 8 30.13 9.12 19.74
C ALA A 8 30.31 7.75 19.07
N LEU A 9 29.58 6.74 19.58
CA LEU A 9 29.46 5.46 18.90
C LEU A 9 28.36 5.63 17.84
N ILE A 10 28.75 5.98 16.62
CA ILE A 10 27.86 5.93 15.46
C ILE A 10 27.67 4.45 15.14
N ALA A 11 26.63 3.85 15.73
CA ALA A 11 26.14 2.56 15.29
C ALA A 11 25.56 2.76 13.88
N LEU A 12 26.21 2.19 12.86
CA LEU A 12 25.57 1.91 11.58
C LEU A 12 24.43 0.93 11.86
N LEU A 13 23.24 1.47 12.14
CA LEU A 13 22.01 0.72 12.03
C LEU A 13 21.79 0.50 10.54
N SER A 14 22.26 -0.65 10.05
CA SER A 14 21.71 -1.23 8.82
C SER A 14 20.21 -1.36 9.04
N ILE A 15 19.44 -0.42 8.51
CA ILE A 15 17.98 -0.51 8.51
C ILE A 15 17.69 -1.74 7.65
N PRO A 16 17.20 -2.86 8.21
CA PRO A 16 16.73 -3.94 7.35
C PRO A 16 15.68 -3.30 6.45
N GLY A 17 15.85 -3.40 5.13
CA GLY A 17 14.83 -2.95 4.20
C GLY A 17 13.58 -3.78 4.45
N TRP A 18 12.63 -3.25 5.21
CA TRP A 18 11.32 -3.86 5.32
C TRP A 18 10.74 -3.77 3.91
N SER A 19 10.65 -4.91 3.23
CA SER A 19 9.87 -5.00 1.99
C SER A 19 8.44 -4.63 2.34
N GLN A 20 8.08 -3.35 2.22
CA GLN A 20 6.73 -2.88 2.46
C GLN A 20 5.84 -3.51 1.40
N GLY A 21 5.02 -4.48 1.81
CA GLY A 21 4.05 -5.09 0.90
C GLY A 21 3.08 -4.04 0.37
N ILE A 22 2.72 -4.17 -0.92
CA ILE A 22 1.87 -3.24 -1.66
C ILE A 22 0.43 -3.37 -1.15
N THR A 23 -0.18 -2.28 -0.71
CA THR A 23 -1.59 -2.25 -0.26
C THR A 23 -2.52 -2.05 -1.45
N VAL A 24 -3.47 -2.97 -1.62
CA VAL A 24 -4.40 -2.96 -2.75
C VAL A 24 -5.82 -2.87 -2.22
N ALA A 25 -6.51 -1.77 -2.51
CA ALA A 25 -7.95 -1.64 -2.33
C ALA A 25 -8.65 -2.17 -3.60
N ALA A 26 -9.51 -3.18 -3.46
CA ALA A 26 -10.18 -3.78 -4.61
C ALA A 26 -11.67 -4.00 -4.37
N ALA A 27 -12.46 -3.85 -5.43
CA ALA A 27 -13.86 -4.19 -5.43
C ALA A 27 -14.07 -5.67 -5.03
N ALA A 28 -15.13 -5.94 -4.28
CA ALA A 28 -15.35 -7.26 -3.65
C ALA A 28 -15.54 -8.40 -4.66
N ASP A 29 -16.04 -8.12 -5.86
CA ASP A 29 -16.18 -9.05 -6.97
C ASP A 29 -14.83 -9.52 -7.55
N LEU A 30 -13.75 -8.78 -7.29
CA LEU A 30 -12.38 -9.15 -7.67
C LEU A 30 -11.69 -10.05 -6.65
N ASN A 31 -12.35 -10.46 -5.56
CA ASN A 31 -11.70 -11.19 -4.46
C ASN A 31 -11.04 -12.50 -4.89
N ALA A 32 -11.80 -13.38 -5.55
CA ALA A 32 -11.28 -14.67 -6.01
C ALA A 32 -10.09 -14.50 -6.98
N PRO A 33 -10.20 -13.75 -8.10
CA PRO A 33 -9.08 -13.62 -9.04
C PRO A 33 -7.87 -12.88 -8.43
N LEU A 34 -8.06 -11.82 -7.63
CA LEU A 34 -6.93 -11.10 -7.03
C LEU A 34 -6.21 -11.91 -5.95
N SER A 35 -6.92 -12.77 -5.22
CA SER A 35 -6.28 -13.66 -4.25
C SER A 35 -5.34 -14.67 -4.94
N GLU A 36 -5.74 -15.20 -6.10
CA GLU A 36 -4.88 -16.06 -6.91
C GLU A 36 -3.68 -15.30 -7.48
N ILE A 37 -3.92 -14.10 -8.02
CA ILE A 37 -2.86 -13.21 -8.53
C ILE A 37 -1.86 -12.88 -7.42
N ALA A 38 -2.32 -12.54 -6.22
CA ALA A 38 -1.44 -12.23 -5.10
C ALA A 38 -0.55 -13.41 -4.70
N ALA A 39 -1.11 -14.63 -4.65
CA ALA A 39 -0.32 -15.82 -4.36
C ALA A 39 0.74 -16.09 -5.43
N ASN A 40 0.39 -15.92 -6.70
CA ASN A 40 1.34 -16.10 -7.81
C ASN A 40 2.39 -14.99 -7.86
N TYR A 41 1.99 -13.73 -7.63
CA TYR A 41 2.88 -12.58 -7.55
C TYR A 41 3.92 -12.75 -6.45
N GLN A 42 3.50 -13.22 -5.27
CA GLN A 42 4.42 -13.51 -4.17
C GLN A 42 5.39 -14.64 -4.50
N LYS A 43 4.94 -15.72 -5.15
CA LYS A 43 5.83 -16.81 -5.58
C LYS A 43 6.89 -16.34 -6.59
N GLN A 44 6.52 -15.45 -7.50
CA GLN A 44 7.40 -14.99 -8.57
C GLN A 44 8.37 -13.90 -8.12
N THR A 45 7.92 -12.97 -7.28
CA THR A 45 8.67 -11.76 -6.94
C THR A 45 9.20 -11.74 -5.51
N GLY A 46 8.66 -12.58 -4.63
CA GLY A 46 8.86 -12.50 -3.19
C GLY A 46 8.10 -11.35 -2.51
N MET A 47 7.44 -10.47 -3.26
CA MET A 47 6.68 -9.33 -2.72
C MET A 47 5.27 -9.74 -2.31
N ILE A 48 4.76 -9.12 -1.25
CA ILE A 48 3.43 -9.41 -0.69
C ILE A 48 2.46 -8.33 -1.14
N LEU A 49 1.30 -8.73 -1.67
CA LEU A 49 0.15 -7.85 -1.87
C LEU A 49 -0.78 -7.94 -0.65
N LYS A 50 -1.05 -6.80 0.00
CA LYS A 50 -1.99 -6.69 1.12
C LYS A 50 -3.35 -6.27 0.58
N LEU A 51 -4.22 -7.24 0.34
CA LEU A 51 -5.51 -7.01 -0.29
C LEU A 51 -6.56 -6.56 0.74
N SER A 52 -7.31 -5.51 0.39
CA SER A 52 -8.48 -5.03 1.13
C SER A 52 -9.67 -4.99 0.18
N PHE A 53 -10.70 -5.77 0.50
CA PHE A 53 -11.89 -5.88 -0.33
C PHE A 53 -13.07 -5.09 0.25
N GLY A 54 -13.83 -4.43 -0.62
CA GLY A 54 -15.02 -3.65 -0.23
C GLY A 54 -15.84 -3.22 -1.44
N SER A 55 -16.90 -2.45 -1.22
CA SER A 55 -17.56 -1.78 -2.34
C SER A 55 -16.66 -0.67 -2.89
N SER A 56 -16.67 -0.48 -4.21
CA SER A 56 -15.90 0.59 -4.87
C SER A 56 -16.13 1.95 -4.22
N GLY A 57 -17.39 2.31 -3.94
CA GLY A 57 -17.73 3.58 -3.29
C GLY A 57 -17.18 3.71 -1.87
N ASN A 58 -17.19 2.63 -1.07
CA ASN A 58 -16.62 2.67 0.28
C ASN A 58 -15.09 2.83 0.24
N LEU A 59 -14.41 2.10 -0.63
CA LEU A 59 -12.95 2.19 -0.80
C LEU A 59 -12.54 3.56 -1.36
N PHE A 60 -13.27 4.07 -2.35
CA PHE A 60 -13.12 5.44 -2.84
C PHE A 60 -13.25 6.47 -1.71
N ASN A 61 -14.27 6.37 -0.88
CA ASN A 61 -14.43 7.25 0.28
C ASN A 61 -13.26 7.13 1.27
N GLN A 62 -12.74 5.93 1.50
CA GLN A 62 -11.56 5.76 2.35
C GLN A 62 -10.32 6.44 1.75
N ILE A 63 -10.08 6.28 0.44
CA ILE A 63 -8.96 6.93 -0.26
C ILE A 63 -9.08 8.46 -0.19
N GLN A 64 -10.27 9.01 -0.46
CA GLN A 64 -10.51 10.46 -0.30
C GLN A 64 -10.27 10.97 1.12
N ASN A 65 -10.47 10.11 2.14
CA ASN A 65 -10.19 10.43 3.54
C ASN A 65 -8.74 10.10 3.97
N GLY A 66 -7.84 9.82 3.02
CA GLY A 66 -6.42 9.63 3.28
C GLY A 66 -6.02 8.20 3.64
N ALA A 67 -6.84 7.20 3.33
CA ALA A 67 -6.42 5.80 3.46
C ALA A 67 -5.23 5.51 2.52
N PRO A 68 -4.09 4.99 3.03
CA PRO A 68 -2.85 4.87 2.29
C PRO A 68 -2.81 3.57 1.46
N TYR A 69 -3.63 3.51 0.41
CA TYR A 69 -3.59 2.43 -0.58
C TYR A 69 -2.62 2.76 -1.70
N ASP A 70 -1.78 1.80 -2.10
CA ASP A 70 -0.86 1.95 -3.23
C ASP A 70 -1.58 1.73 -4.58
N VAL A 71 -2.58 0.82 -4.59
CA VAL A 71 -3.34 0.47 -5.79
C VAL A 71 -4.83 0.44 -5.48
N PHE A 72 -5.65 1.01 -6.37
CA PHE A 72 -7.11 0.98 -6.30
C PHE A 72 -7.70 0.31 -7.55
N LEU A 73 -8.48 -0.75 -7.35
CA LEU A 73 -9.17 -1.51 -8.39
C LEU A 73 -10.68 -1.42 -8.16
N SER A 74 -11.34 -0.57 -8.94
CA SER A 74 -12.77 -0.28 -8.82
C SER A 74 -13.60 -1.09 -9.84
N ALA A 75 -14.78 -1.54 -9.44
CA ALA A 75 -15.80 -2.06 -10.36
C ALA A 75 -16.51 -0.97 -11.18
N ASP A 76 -16.33 0.31 -10.82
CA ASP A 76 -16.88 1.47 -11.53
C ASP A 76 -15.74 2.42 -11.89
N GLU A 77 -15.56 2.66 -13.19
CA GLU A 77 -14.48 3.47 -13.75
C GLU A 77 -14.54 4.95 -13.37
N ASP A 78 -15.68 5.45 -12.90
CA ASP A 78 -15.81 6.84 -12.48
C ASP A 78 -15.03 7.13 -11.18
N TYR A 79 -14.85 6.15 -10.29
CA TYR A 79 -14.12 6.38 -9.04
C TYR A 79 -12.62 6.62 -9.25
N PRO A 80 -11.87 5.78 -10.00
CA PRO A 80 -10.47 6.09 -10.31
C PRO A 80 -10.31 7.42 -11.04
N LYS A 81 -11.19 7.73 -12.02
CA LYS A 81 -11.16 9.02 -12.74
C LYS A 81 -11.30 10.20 -11.77
N LYS A 82 -12.26 10.15 -10.85
CA LYS A 82 -12.46 11.19 -9.82
C LYS A 82 -11.25 11.33 -8.88
N LEU A 83 -10.58 10.24 -8.53
CA LEU A 83 -9.36 10.31 -7.72
C LEU A 83 -8.20 10.99 -8.48
N ILE A 84 -8.04 10.68 -9.76
CA ILE A 84 -7.04 11.31 -10.64
C ILE A 84 -7.33 12.80 -10.77
N GLU A 85 -8.59 13.18 -11.07
CA GLU A 85 -9.02 14.59 -11.14
C GLU A 85 -8.81 15.36 -9.83
N ALA A 86 -8.96 14.68 -8.68
CA ALA A 86 -8.71 15.23 -7.36
C ALA A 86 -7.22 15.30 -6.97
N GLY A 87 -6.31 14.81 -7.81
CA GLY A 87 -4.86 14.75 -7.51
C GLY A 87 -4.50 13.73 -6.41
N LEU A 88 -5.37 12.74 -6.20
CA LEU A 88 -5.19 11.67 -5.21
C LEU A 88 -4.70 10.35 -5.82
N ALA A 89 -4.60 10.27 -7.15
CA ALA A 89 -4.09 9.13 -7.90
C ALA A 89 -3.42 9.59 -9.20
N GLU A 90 -2.55 8.74 -9.76
CA GLU A 90 -1.91 8.92 -11.07
C GLU A 90 -2.66 8.10 -12.15
N PRO A 91 -2.62 8.52 -13.43
CA PRO A 91 -3.26 7.82 -14.56
C PRO A 91 -2.58 6.50 -14.97
#